data_AF-A0A314YFH4-F1
#
_entry.id   AF-A0A314YFH4-F1
#
_cell.length_a   1.000
_cell.length_b   1.000
_cell.length_c   1.000
_cell.angle_alpha   90.00
_cell.angle_beta   90.00
_cell.angle_gamma   90.00
#
_symmetry.space_group_name_H-M   'P 1'
#
loop_
_entity.id
_entity.type
_entity.pdbx_description
1 polymer ?
#
loop_
_entity_poly.entity_id
_entity_poly.type
_entity_poly.pdbx_seq_one_letter_code
_entity_poly.pdbx_strand_id
1 'polypeptide(L)'
;MAAISLSLSPNPSFTTTTTHKPSHLLSIPTFLKFPNVSPSTIKSLTHAPLPQTPTPRATFSTRAAASTTASTTFHGLCYVLGDNIDTDQIIPAEYLTLVPSNPSEYEKLGSYALCGLPDAHSTRFVVPGENKSKYSIIIAGANFGCGSSREHAPVALGAAGVAAVVAESYARIFFRNSVATGEVYRWSRRLGFARSARLETW
;
A
#
# COMPACT_ATOMS: atom_id res chain seq x y z
N MET A 1 -33.45 26.30 -27.46
CA MET A 1 -32.63 26.27 -28.69
C MET A 1 -31.37 25.46 -28.36
N ALA A 2 -31.44 24.14 -28.15
CA ALA A 2 -31.44 23.08 -29.17
C ALA A 2 -30.31 23.21 -30.20
N ALA A 3 -29.24 22.43 -30.05
CA ALA A 3 -28.78 21.46 -31.05
C ALA A 3 -27.54 20.68 -30.55
N ILE A 4 -27.72 19.37 -30.44
CA ILE A 4 -26.71 18.32 -30.30
C ILE A 4 -26.11 18.06 -31.68
N SER A 5 -24.82 17.74 -31.79
CA SER A 5 -24.34 16.94 -32.92
C SER A 5 -23.12 16.10 -32.54
N LEU A 6 -23.36 14.78 -32.43
CA LEU A 6 -22.37 13.71 -32.43
C LEU A 6 -21.97 13.40 -33.88
N SER A 7 -20.68 13.14 -34.12
CA SER A 7 -20.18 12.58 -35.38
C SER A 7 -19.14 11.51 -35.06
N LEU A 8 -19.33 10.34 -35.66
CA LEU A 8 -18.57 9.10 -35.46
C LEU A 8 -17.92 8.69 -36.80
N SER A 9 -16.80 7.97 -36.69
CA SER A 9 -16.16 7.07 -37.68
C SER A 9 -15.04 7.67 -38.56
N PRO A 10 -14.16 6.85 -39.19
CA PRO A 10 -13.85 5.42 -39.03
C PRO A 10 -12.33 5.09 -38.86
N ASN A 11 -12.04 3.86 -38.41
CA ASN A 11 -10.71 3.21 -38.46
C ASN A 11 -10.14 3.14 -39.90
N PRO A 12 -8.81 3.19 -40.07
CA PRO A 12 -8.14 2.63 -41.24
C PRO A 12 -7.50 1.25 -40.93
N SER A 13 -7.83 0.27 -41.77
CA SER A 13 -7.12 -1.01 -41.94
C SER A 13 -6.83 -1.23 -43.42
N PHE A 14 -5.85 -2.10 -43.71
CA PHE A 14 -5.30 -2.59 -44.99
C PHE A 14 -4.11 -1.77 -45.53
N THR A 15 -3.01 -2.36 -46.03
CA THR A 15 -2.98 -3.46 -47.02
C THR A 15 -1.70 -4.32 -46.97
N THR A 16 -1.89 -5.56 -47.37
CA THR A 16 -1.00 -6.71 -47.64
C THR A 16 -0.15 -6.60 -48.91
N THR A 17 0.97 -7.34 -48.99
CA THR A 17 1.60 -7.86 -50.23
C THR A 17 2.35 -9.17 -49.86
N THR A 18 1.82 -10.38 -50.14
CA THR A 18 2.07 -11.31 -51.30
C THR A 18 3.56 -11.70 -51.41
N THR A 19 4.09 -12.94 -51.47
CA THR A 19 3.70 -14.27 -52.03
C THR A 19 4.75 -15.29 -51.47
N HIS A 20 4.47 -16.53 -51.04
CA HIS A 20 4.62 -17.78 -51.83
C HIS A 20 4.22 -19.04 -50.99
N LYS A 21 3.64 -20.03 -51.68
CA LYS A 21 3.23 -21.42 -51.30
C LYS A 21 4.46 -22.38 -51.25
N PRO A 22 4.34 -23.70 -50.96
CA PRO A 22 3.48 -24.48 -50.04
C PRO A 22 4.27 -25.41 -49.06
N SER A 23 3.55 -25.95 -48.05
CA SER A 23 3.73 -27.25 -47.36
C SER A 23 5.13 -27.77 -46.99
N HIS A 24 5.36 -28.06 -45.71
CA HIS A 24 5.73 -29.39 -45.18
C HIS A 24 5.74 -29.37 -43.65
N LEU A 25 5.55 -30.56 -43.09
CA LEU A 25 5.18 -30.91 -41.72
C LEU A 25 6.28 -30.65 -40.68
N LEU A 26 5.86 -30.58 -39.41
CA LEU A 26 6.48 -31.17 -38.19
C LEU A 26 6.82 -30.21 -37.03
N SER A 27 6.40 -30.70 -35.86
CA SER A 27 7.02 -30.56 -34.53
C SER A 27 6.50 -29.46 -33.60
N ILE A 28 5.49 -29.84 -32.81
CA ILE A 28 5.10 -29.19 -31.55
C ILE A 28 6.11 -29.64 -30.47
N PRO A 29 6.78 -28.74 -29.73
CA PRO A 29 7.61 -29.15 -28.61
C PRO A 29 6.75 -29.57 -27.40
N THR A 30 6.71 -30.88 -27.21
CA THR A 30 6.74 -31.68 -25.98
C THR A 30 6.28 -31.03 -24.67
N PHE A 31 5.10 -31.47 -24.28
CA PHE A 31 4.52 -31.53 -22.94
C PHE A 31 5.52 -32.08 -21.89
N LEU A 32 5.81 -31.33 -20.83
CA LEU A 32 6.61 -31.78 -19.69
C LEU A 32 5.86 -32.90 -18.94
N LYS A 33 6.43 -34.10 -18.95
CA LYS A 33 5.88 -35.31 -18.35
C LYS A 33 6.51 -35.57 -16.99
N PHE A 34 5.71 -35.50 -15.93
CA PHE A 34 6.11 -35.90 -14.58
C PHE A 34 6.16 -37.44 -14.46
N PRO A 35 7.15 -38.03 -13.78
CA PRO A 35 7.25 -39.47 -13.60
C PRO A 35 6.17 -39.99 -12.64
N ASN A 36 5.50 -41.05 -13.09
CA ASN A 36 4.54 -41.86 -12.35
C ASN A 36 5.31 -42.81 -11.42
N VAL A 37 5.13 -42.69 -10.11
CA VAL A 37 5.73 -43.60 -9.12
C VAL A 37 4.70 -44.65 -8.73
N SER A 38 4.94 -45.89 -9.13
CA SER A 38 4.16 -47.06 -8.75
C SER A 38 4.39 -47.42 -7.26
N PRO A 39 3.37 -47.89 -6.53
CA PRO A 39 3.53 -48.31 -5.14
C PRO A 39 4.13 -49.72 -5.09
N SER A 40 5.38 -49.84 -4.64
CA SER A 40 5.98 -51.13 -4.30
C SER A 40 5.87 -51.39 -2.79
N THR A 41 5.09 -52.42 -2.45
CA THR A 41 5.16 -53.33 -1.31
C THR A 41 6.09 -52.92 -0.15
N ILE A 42 5.50 -52.40 0.93
CA ILE A 42 6.19 -52.19 2.21
C ILE A 42 6.36 -53.55 2.90
N LYS A 43 7.61 -53.99 3.09
CA LYS A 43 7.97 -55.11 3.97
C LYS A 43 7.91 -54.65 5.42
N SER A 44 7.10 -55.34 6.23
CA SER A 44 7.02 -55.16 7.67
C SER A 44 8.35 -55.57 8.32
N LEU A 45 9.10 -54.59 8.83
CA LEU A 45 10.26 -54.80 9.70
C LEU A 45 9.83 -54.49 11.13
N THR A 46 9.74 -55.54 11.93
CA THR A 46 9.60 -55.51 13.39
C THR A 46 10.84 -54.86 14.00
N HIS A 47 10.68 -53.73 14.71
CA HIS A 47 11.73 -53.10 15.51
C HIS A 47 11.32 -53.05 16.98
N ALA A 48 12.26 -53.42 17.85
CA ALA A 48 12.10 -53.53 19.30
C ALA A 48 11.84 -52.17 19.99
N PRO A 49 11.24 -52.15 21.20
CA PRO A 49 10.98 -50.90 21.92
C PRO A 49 12.25 -50.31 22.53
N LEU A 50 12.47 -49.00 22.33
CA LEU A 50 13.51 -48.20 22.99
C LEU A 50 13.07 -47.79 24.42
N PRO A 51 14.01 -47.66 25.38
CA PRO A 51 13.72 -47.22 26.75
C PRO A 51 13.37 -45.73 26.82
N GLN A 52 12.30 -45.40 27.54
CA GLN A 52 11.80 -44.03 27.70
C GLN A 52 12.44 -43.35 28.91
N THR A 53 13.24 -42.30 28.69
CA THR A 53 13.75 -41.42 29.75
C THR A 53 12.75 -40.29 30.00
N PRO A 54 12.41 -39.93 31.25
CA PRO A 54 11.46 -38.85 31.52
C PRO A 54 12.07 -37.48 31.20
N THR A 55 11.52 -36.79 30.19
CA THR A 55 11.77 -35.37 29.92
C THR A 55 11.15 -34.49 31.03
N PRO A 56 11.89 -33.51 31.60
CA PRO A 56 11.33 -32.58 32.57
C PRO A 56 10.31 -31.65 31.89
N ARG A 57 9.10 -31.58 32.47
CA ARG A 57 8.01 -30.70 32.06
C ARG A 57 8.37 -29.25 32.41
N ALA A 58 8.68 -28.44 31.40
CA ALA A 58 8.82 -27.00 31.57
C ALA A 58 7.52 -26.41 32.11
N THR A 59 7.58 -25.87 33.32
CA THR A 59 6.45 -25.15 33.93
C THR A 59 6.52 -23.72 33.41
N PHE A 60 5.65 -23.38 32.46
CA PHE A 60 5.55 -21.99 31.98
C PHE A 60 4.97 -21.14 33.11
N SER A 61 5.80 -20.23 33.65
CA SER A 61 5.36 -19.20 34.57
C SER A 61 4.50 -18.20 33.81
N THR A 62 3.18 -18.26 33.98
CA THR A 62 2.24 -17.25 33.48
C THR A 62 2.36 -16.00 34.35
N ARG A 63 3.40 -15.20 34.12
CA ARG A 63 3.45 -13.84 34.66
C ARG A 63 2.55 -12.96 33.79
N ALA A 64 1.31 -12.79 34.23
CA ALA A 64 0.38 -11.82 33.67
C ALA A 64 0.96 -10.41 33.89
N ALA A 65 1.72 -9.92 32.91
CA ALA A 65 2.12 -8.53 32.86
C ALA A 65 0.87 -7.71 32.54
N ALA A 66 0.41 -6.92 33.51
CA ALA A 66 -0.61 -5.90 33.27
C ALA A 66 -0.05 -4.92 32.23
N SER A 67 -0.54 -5.02 30.99
CA SER A 67 -0.18 -4.11 29.91
C SER A 67 -0.91 -2.78 30.12
N THR A 68 -0.24 -1.83 30.77
CA THR A 68 -0.64 -0.42 30.74
C THR A 68 -0.75 0.00 29.29
N THR A 69 -1.98 0.17 28.81
CA THR A 69 -2.24 0.55 27.42
C THR A 69 -1.85 2.01 27.29
N ALA A 70 -0.68 2.28 26.73
CA ALA A 70 -0.22 3.65 26.50
C ALA A 70 -1.19 4.35 25.53
N SER A 71 -1.88 5.38 26.01
CA SER A 71 -2.74 6.22 25.17
C SER A 71 -1.86 7.16 24.34
N THR A 72 -1.95 7.06 23.01
CA THR A 72 -1.27 7.98 22.09
C THR A 72 -2.24 9.08 21.69
N THR A 73 -1.88 10.35 21.94
CA THR A 73 -2.72 11.51 21.59
C THR A 73 -1.98 12.40 20.59
N PHE A 74 -2.68 12.85 19.56
CA PHE A 74 -2.17 13.77 18.53
C PHE A 74 -2.93 15.08 18.57
N HIS A 75 -2.24 16.21 18.38
CA HIS A 75 -2.82 17.55 18.37
C HIS A 75 -2.31 18.37 17.18
N GLY A 76 -3.14 19.29 16.71
CA GLY A 76 -2.78 20.33 15.73
C GLY A 76 -3.82 20.50 14.63
N LEU A 77 -3.49 21.28 13.61
CA LEU A 77 -4.43 21.63 12.55
C LEU A 77 -4.70 20.42 11.64
N CYS A 78 -5.97 20.28 11.27
CA CYS A 78 -6.43 19.22 10.37
C CYS A 78 -6.52 19.72 8.94
N TYR A 79 -6.04 18.92 8.00
CA TYR A 79 -6.28 19.08 6.57
C TYR A 79 -7.30 18.05 6.08
N VAL A 80 -8.40 18.51 5.47
CA VAL A 80 -9.54 17.65 5.12
C VAL A 80 -9.52 17.32 3.63
N LEU A 81 -9.64 16.04 3.33
CA LEU A 81 -9.62 15.43 2.00
C LEU A 81 -10.88 14.60 1.77
N GLY A 82 -11.20 14.38 0.48
CA GLY A 82 -12.28 13.51 0.05
C GLY A 82 -11.89 12.04 -0.04
N ASP A 83 -12.65 11.30 -0.83
CA ASP A 83 -12.40 9.89 -1.17
C ASP A 83 -11.35 9.74 -2.27
N ASN A 84 -10.77 8.55 -2.37
CA ASN A 84 -9.90 8.12 -3.47
C ASN A 84 -8.70 9.03 -3.72
N ILE A 85 -8.08 9.52 -2.63
CA ILE A 85 -6.81 10.22 -2.74
C ILE A 85 -5.73 9.21 -3.12
N ASP A 86 -5.24 9.30 -4.35
CA ASP A 86 -4.25 8.36 -4.87
C ASP A 86 -2.81 8.77 -4.54
N THR A 87 -1.85 7.87 -4.79
CA THR A 87 -0.45 8.13 -4.49
C THR A 87 0.20 9.17 -5.40
N ASP A 88 -0.33 9.45 -6.59
CA ASP A 88 0.16 10.55 -7.45
C ASP A 88 -0.28 11.91 -6.88
N GLN A 89 -1.48 11.98 -6.34
CA GLN A 89 -1.99 13.16 -5.65
C GLN A 89 -1.20 13.46 -4.38
N ILE A 90 -0.78 12.41 -3.65
CA ILE A 90 0.10 12.54 -2.48
C ILE A 90 1.51 12.94 -2.89
N ILE A 91 2.10 12.28 -3.89
CA ILE A 91 3.44 12.59 -4.40
C ILE A 91 3.56 12.19 -5.88
N PRO A 92 3.63 13.16 -6.80
CA PRO A 92 3.78 12.88 -8.23
C PRO A 92 5.05 12.11 -8.57
N ALA A 93 4.99 11.32 -9.64
CA ALA A 93 6.07 10.43 -10.08
C ALA A 93 7.42 11.14 -10.32
N GLU A 94 7.39 12.42 -10.73
CA GLU A 94 8.59 13.22 -11.02
C GLU A 94 9.51 13.43 -9.79
N TYR A 95 8.94 13.39 -8.58
CA TYR A 95 9.67 13.59 -7.32
C TYR A 95 10.19 12.30 -6.69
N LEU A 96 9.93 11.13 -7.30
CA LEU A 96 10.39 9.83 -6.79
C LEU A 96 11.89 9.60 -6.97
N THR A 97 12.56 10.51 -7.68
CA THR A 97 14.02 10.54 -7.82
C THR A 97 14.72 11.01 -6.54
N LEU A 98 14.00 11.66 -5.62
CA LEU A 98 14.52 12.06 -4.31
C LEU A 98 14.74 10.83 -3.43
N VAL A 99 15.87 10.82 -2.74
CA VAL A 99 16.34 9.73 -1.87
C VAL A 99 16.03 10.09 -0.41
N PRO A 100 15.07 9.39 0.26
CA PRO A 100 14.69 9.70 1.64
C PRO A 100 15.83 9.55 2.66
N SER A 101 16.87 8.78 2.35
CA SER A 101 18.03 8.58 3.22
C SER A 101 18.89 9.84 3.36
N ASN A 102 18.80 10.78 2.41
CA ASN A 102 19.52 12.05 2.46
C ASN A 102 18.65 13.10 3.18
N PRO A 103 19.12 13.70 4.29
CA PRO A 103 18.28 14.63 5.08
C PRO A 103 17.72 15.81 4.29
N SER A 104 18.54 16.42 3.43
CA SER A 104 18.10 17.56 2.60
C SER A 104 17.06 17.16 1.56
N GLU A 105 17.14 15.94 1.02
CA GLU A 105 16.17 15.45 0.04
C GLU A 105 14.89 14.98 0.71
N TYR A 106 14.98 14.41 1.92
CA TYR A 106 13.83 14.09 2.75
C TYR A 106 12.99 15.34 3.05
N GLU A 107 13.62 16.43 3.50
CA GLU A 107 12.92 17.70 3.71
C GLU A 107 12.27 18.22 2.42
N LYS A 108 12.98 18.12 1.30
CA LYS A 108 12.45 18.51 0.00
C LYS A 108 11.27 17.64 -0.43
N LEU A 109 11.27 16.35 -0.11
CA LEU A 109 10.13 15.46 -0.35
C LEU A 109 8.88 15.92 0.41
N GLY A 110 9.06 16.43 1.63
CA GLY A 110 8.01 17.07 2.42
C GLY A 110 7.36 18.26 1.71
N SER A 111 8.15 19.09 1.02
CA SER A 111 7.64 20.24 0.24
C SER A 111 6.67 19.85 -0.89
N TYR A 112 6.73 18.60 -1.36
CA TYR A 112 5.90 18.07 -2.43
C TYR A 112 4.73 17.23 -1.93
N ALA A 113 4.53 17.12 -0.61
CA ALA A 113 3.40 16.41 -0.05
C ALA A 113 2.07 17.03 -0.51
N LEU A 114 1.18 16.19 -1.05
CA LEU A 114 -0.15 16.55 -1.53
C LEU A 114 -0.15 17.62 -2.64
N CYS A 115 0.96 17.79 -3.38
CA CYS A 115 1.05 18.80 -4.43
C CYS A 115 0.30 18.41 -5.72
N GLY A 116 -0.03 17.12 -5.89
CA GLY A 116 -0.80 16.61 -7.02
C GLY A 116 -2.31 16.64 -6.82
N LEU A 117 -2.80 17.22 -5.72
CA LEU A 117 -4.23 17.37 -5.50
C LEU A 117 -4.88 18.23 -6.60
N PRO A 118 -6.14 17.92 -6.99
CA PRO A 118 -6.85 18.72 -7.99
C PRO A 118 -7.19 20.12 -7.45
N ASP A 119 -7.41 21.06 -8.36
CA ASP A 119 -7.74 22.47 -8.04
C ASP A 119 -9.00 22.66 -7.18
N ALA A 120 -9.82 21.61 -7.04
CA ALA A 120 -10.93 21.57 -6.08
C ALA A 120 -10.47 21.82 -4.63
N HIS A 121 -9.20 21.53 -4.30
CA HIS A 121 -8.58 21.88 -3.02
C HIS A 121 -7.91 23.25 -3.12
N SER A 122 -8.67 24.32 -2.85
CA SER A 122 -8.20 25.71 -2.99
C SER A 122 -7.02 26.07 -2.07
N THR A 123 -6.93 25.43 -0.91
CA THR A 123 -5.85 25.65 0.05
C THR A 123 -4.78 24.60 -0.16
N ARG A 124 -3.54 25.02 -0.43
CA ARG A 124 -2.44 24.05 -0.52
C ARG A 124 -2.10 23.46 0.84
N PHE A 125 -1.71 22.19 0.83
CA PHE A 125 -1.27 21.48 2.03
C PHE A 125 0.07 22.02 2.54
N VAL A 126 1.06 22.18 1.66
CA VAL A 126 2.33 22.86 1.95
C VAL A 126 2.37 24.18 1.21
N VAL A 127 2.78 25.23 1.92
CA VAL A 127 2.92 26.58 1.35
C VAL A 127 4.13 26.57 0.40
N PRO A 128 4.05 27.17 -0.80
CA PRO A 128 5.18 27.25 -1.70
C PRO A 128 6.40 27.89 -1.02
N GLY A 129 7.55 27.22 -1.07
CA GLY A 129 8.79 27.66 -0.43
C GLY A 129 9.00 27.10 1.00
N GLU A 130 8.02 26.41 1.56
CA GLU A 130 8.16 25.67 2.82
C GLU A 130 8.35 24.17 2.57
N ASN A 131 9.00 23.50 3.52
CA ASN A 131 9.20 22.04 3.49
C ASN A 131 8.22 21.29 4.41
N LYS A 132 7.51 22.02 5.28
CA LYS A 132 6.60 21.47 6.29
C LYS A 132 5.23 22.10 6.15
N SER A 133 4.21 21.32 6.46
CA SER A 133 2.85 21.82 6.56
C SER A 133 2.56 22.35 7.97
N LYS A 134 1.66 23.33 8.07
CA LYS A 134 1.03 23.71 9.34
C LYS A 134 0.02 22.67 9.84
N TYR A 135 -0.40 21.74 8.97
CA TYR A 135 -1.37 20.69 9.28
C TYR A 135 -0.65 19.43 9.74
N SER A 136 -0.79 19.08 11.02
CA SER A 136 -0.19 17.88 11.60
C SER A 136 -1.08 16.63 11.45
N ILE A 137 -2.36 16.82 11.10
CA ILE A 137 -3.34 15.74 10.98
C ILE A 137 -4.03 15.81 9.62
N ILE A 138 -4.16 14.68 8.94
CA ILE A 138 -4.97 14.55 7.72
C ILE A 138 -6.25 13.80 8.06
N ILE A 139 -7.40 14.35 7.65
CA ILE A 139 -8.69 13.68 7.68
C ILE A 139 -9.09 13.37 6.24
N ALA A 140 -9.31 12.10 5.92
CA ALA A 140 -9.64 11.68 4.55
C ALA A 140 -10.85 10.73 4.52
N GLY A 141 -11.43 10.59 3.33
CA GLY A 141 -12.54 9.69 3.07
C GLY A 141 -12.13 8.23 2.89
N ALA A 142 -12.84 7.51 2.03
CA ALA A 142 -12.57 6.14 1.67
C ALA A 142 -11.39 5.99 0.71
N ASN A 143 -10.73 4.83 0.76
CA ASN A 143 -9.70 4.41 -0.19
C ASN A 143 -8.48 5.35 -0.27
N PHE A 144 -8.05 5.92 0.87
CA PHE A 144 -6.87 6.79 0.92
C PHE A 144 -5.57 6.04 0.56
N GLY A 145 -4.73 6.69 -0.24
CA GLY A 145 -3.48 6.14 -0.75
C GLY A 145 -3.67 5.11 -1.85
N CYS A 146 -4.77 5.18 -2.62
CA CYS A 146 -5.00 4.26 -3.73
C CYS A 146 -4.05 4.49 -4.91
N GLY A 147 -4.16 3.65 -5.94
CA GLY A 147 -3.32 3.74 -7.13
C GLY A 147 -2.02 2.94 -6.99
N SER A 148 -0.94 3.48 -7.54
CA SER A 148 0.32 2.75 -7.70
C SER A 148 1.06 2.57 -6.36
N SER A 149 1.89 1.53 -6.30
CA SER A 149 2.75 1.26 -5.14
C SER A 149 3.85 2.31 -5.03
N ARG A 150 3.71 3.26 -4.12
CA ARG A 150 4.72 4.28 -3.82
C ARG A 150 5.04 4.29 -2.33
N GLU A 151 6.25 3.89 -1.98
CA GLU A 151 6.76 4.00 -0.61
C GLU A 151 7.05 5.45 -0.22
N HIS A 152 7.36 6.31 -1.21
CA HIS A 152 7.50 7.75 -1.01
C HIS A 152 6.22 8.44 -0.54
N ALA A 153 5.04 7.88 -0.77
CA ALA A 153 3.78 8.53 -0.38
C ALA A 153 3.68 8.76 1.14
N PRO A 154 3.80 7.74 2.02
CA PRO A 154 3.84 7.97 3.46
C PRO A 154 5.07 8.78 3.91
N VAL A 155 6.22 8.64 3.24
CA VAL A 155 7.45 9.37 3.56
C VAL A 155 7.28 10.87 3.31
N ALA A 156 6.69 11.28 2.19
CA ALA A 156 6.41 12.68 1.89
C ALA A 156 5.49 13.31 2.95
N LEU A 157 4.47 12.57 3.41
CA LEU A 157 3.58 13.03 4.48
C LEU A 157 4.34 13.21 5.81
N GLY A 158 5.15 12.22 6.21
CA GLY A 158 5.98 12.30 7.42
C GLY A 158 6.99 13.46 7.36
N ALA A 159 7.67 13.62 6.22
CA ALA A 159 8.61 14.70 5.98
C ALA A 159 7.96 16.08 6.06
N ALA A 160 6.71 16.20 5.58
CA ALA A 160 5.91 17.41 5.70
C ALA A 160 5.44 17.69 7.14
N GLY A 161 5.66 16.78 8.08
CA GLY A 161 5.29 16.93 9.50
C GLY A 161 3.91 16.37 9.86
N VAL A 162 3.32 15.51 9.03
CA VAL A 162 2.08 14.80 9.38
C VAL A 162 2.38 13.78 10.46
N ALA A 163 1.68 13.87 11.58
CA ALA A 163 1.77 12.89 12.66
C ALA A 163 0.76 11.75 12.48
N ALA A 164 -0.45 12.07 11.99
CA ALA A 164 -1.51 11.09 11.83
C ALA A 164 -2.38 11.35 10.60
N VAL A 165 -2.80 10.25 9.97
CA VAL A 165 -3.85 10.20 8.97
C VAL A 165 -5.04 9.46 9.58
N VAL A 166 -6.21 10.06 9.46
CA VAL A 166 -7.50 9.53 9.90
C VAL A 166 -8.35 9.38 8.65
N ALA A 167 -8.57 8.14 8.21
CA ALA A 167 -9.32 7.87 6.99
C ALA A 167 -10.45 6.87 7.25
N GLU A 168 -11.49 6.88 6.41
CA GLU A 168 -12.52 5.85 6.50
C GLU A 168 -11.96 4.47 6.12
N SER A 169 -11.14 4.41 5.08
CA SER A 169 -10.40 3.22 4.66
C SER A 169 -9.12 3.58 3.92
N TYR A 170 -8.18 2.65 3.89
CA TYR A 170 -6.89 2.79 3.20
C TYR A 170 -6.78 1.75 2.09
N ALA A 171 -6.08 2.12 1.02
CA ALA A 171 -5.59 1.13 0.08
C ALA A 171 -4.54 0.22 0.75
N ARG A 172 -4.61 -1.08 0.48
CA ARG A 172 -3.79 -2.11 1.13
C ARG A 172 -2.29 -1.84 1.05
N ILE A 173 -1.82 -1.35 -0.10
CA ILE A 173 -0.40 -1.12 -0.34
C ILE A 173 0.09 0.08 0.47
N PHE A 174 -0.57 1.23 0.36
CA PHE A 174 -0.24 2.41 1.15
C PHE A 174 -0.26 2.12 2.66
N PHE A 175 -1.27 1.37 3.11
CA PHE A 175 -1.38 0.95 4.50
C PHE A 175 -0.15 0.18 4.98
N ARG A 176 0.32 -0.80 4.19
CA ARG A 176 1.52 -1.60 4.50
C ARG A 176 2.77 -0.73 4.50
N ASN A 177 2.91 0.17 3.53
CA ASN A 177 4.06 1.06 3.43
C ASN A 177 4.13 1.96 4.66
N SER A 178 3.00 2.51 5.11
CA SER A 178 2.92 3.35 6.32
C SER A 178 3.35 2.60 7.58
N VAL A 179 3.13 1.27 7.66
CA VAL A 179 3.66 0.45 8.76
C VAL A 179 5.16 0.28 8.65
N ALA A 180 5.64 -0.03 7.44
CA ALA A 180 7.03 -0.34 7.19
C ALA A 180 7.92 0.89 7.42
N THR A 181 7.47 2.06 6.98
CA THR A 181 8.22 3.31 7.13
C THR A 181 8.03 3.94 8.51
N GLY A 182 6.84 3.81 9.12
CA GLY A 182 6.55 4.40 10.43
C GLY A 182 6.39 5.93 10.42
N GLU A 183 6.28 6.53 9.23
CA GLU A 183 6.27 7.98 9.02
C GLU A 183 4.99 8.66 9.52
N VAL A 184 3.86 7.94 9.44
CA VAL A 184 2.55 8.47 9.81
C VAL A 184 1.74 7.44 10.57
N TYR A 185 1.05 7.89 11.62
CA TYR A 185 0.07 7.05 12.30
C TYR A 185 -1.20 6.94 11.46
N ARG A 186 -1.58 5.72 11.09
CA ARG A 186 -2.73 5.44 10.22
C ARG A 186 -3.92 4.90 11.00
N TRP A 187 -4.91 5.75 11.25
CA TRP A 187 -6.15 5.41 11.96
C TRP A 187 -7.33 5.26 11.00
N SER A 188 -8.20 4.26 11.24
CA SER A 188 -9.49 4.11 10.55
C SER A 188 -10.54 3.50 11.49
N ARG A 189 -11.81 3.92 11.31
CA ARG A 189 -12.96 3.43 12.10
C ARG A 189 -13.12 1.91 12.06
N ARG A 190 -12.78 1.24 10.94
CA ARG A 190 -12.91 -0.22 10.80
C ARG A 190 -11.73 -1.00 11.37
N LEU A 191 -10.63 -0.32 11.69
CA LEU A 191 -9.47 -0.94 12.33
C LEU A 191 -9.58 -0.94 13.86
N GLY A 192 -10.73 -0.53 14.39
CA GLY A 192 -11.02 -0.50 15.81
C GLY A 192 -11.22 -1.89 16.41
N PHE A 193 -10.14 -2.44 16.96
CA PHE A 193 -10.21 -3.01 18.29
C PHE A 193 -10.99 -2.02 19.18
N ALA A 194 -12.02 -2.50 19.86
CA ALA A 194 -13.08 -1.66 20.41
C ALA A 194 -12.60 -0.57 21.41
N ARG A 195 -13.19 0.63 21.25
CA ARG A 195 -13.42 1.74 22.21
C ARG A 195 -12.60 3.03 22.03
N SER A 196 -13.37 4.11 21.81
CA SER A 196 -13.10 5.52 22.12
C SER A 196 -11.97 6.25 21.36
N ALA A 197 -12.17 6.52 20.08
CA ALA A 197 -11.60 7.73 19.48
C ALA A 197 -12.64 8.85 19.57
N ARG A 198 -12.31 9.92 20.28
CA ARG A 198 -13.16 11.10 20.42
C ARG A 198 -12.47 12.26 19.71
N LEU A 199 -13.03 12.68 18.58
CA LEU A 199 -12.62 13.91 17.92
C LEU A 199 -13.28 15.05 18.68
N GLU A 200 -12.52 15.72 19.54
CA GLU A 200 -12.97 16.94 20.22
C GLU A 200 -12.46 18.13 19.39
N THR A 201 -13.38 18.88 18.79
CA THR A 201 -13.11 20.17 18.16
C THR A 201 -13.16 21.24 19.26
N TRP A 202 -12.07 21.94 19.51
CA TRP A 202 -12.00 23.09 20.43
C TRP A 202 -12.30 24.39 19.70
#